data_AF-A0A7J9FWX8-F1
#
_entry.id   AF-A0A7J9FWX8-F1
#
_cell.length_a   1.000
_cell.length_b   1.000
_cell.length_c   1.000
_cell.angle_alpha   90.00
_cell.angle_beta   90.00
_cell.angle_gamma   90.00
#
_symmetry.space_group_name_H-M   'P 1'
#
loop_
_entity.id
_entity.type
_entity.pdbx_description
1 polymer ?
#
loop_
_entity_poly.entity_id
_entity_poly.type
_entity_poly.pdbx_seq_one_letter_code
_entity_poly.pdbx_strand_id
1 'polypeptide(L)'
;MAKFYEIVVYSDQMNMYVDPVCERLDPNHYIRYRLSRGATKYQDGKHYRDLSKLNRDPAKILYVSAHAFESSLQPENCVPIKPYKLETDDTALLDLIPFLEYVARNSPADIRQVLQSYERKDVAKEFLERSKEYQR
;
A
#
# COMPACT_ATOMS: atom_id res chain seq x y z
N MET A 1 0.15 -4.05 12.43
CA MET A 1 0.88 -3.82 11.16
C MET A 1 2.34 -3.41 11.33
N ALA A 2 2.67 -2.36 12.10
CA ALA A 2 4.05 -1.88 12.24
C ALA A 2 5.06 -2.90 12.81
N LYS A 3 4.58 -3.94 13.50
CA LYS A 3 5.41 -5.08 13.96
C LYS A 3 5.83 -6.03 12.83
N PHE A 4 5.12 -5.99 11.69
CA PHE A 4 5.29 -6.90 10.56
C PHE A 4 5.92 -6.22 9.34
N TYR A 5 5.64 -4.92 9.14
CA TYR A 5 6.05 -4.18 7.96
C TYR A 5 6.85 -2.93 8.33
N GLU A 6 7.84 -2.62 7.49
CA GLU A 6 8.40 -1.27 7.41
C GLU A 6 7.39 -0.37 6.69
N ILE A 7 6.84 0.62 7.40
CA ILE A 7 5.81 1.51 6.85
C ILE A 7 6.46 2.75 6.26
N VAL A 8 6.18 3.02 4.99
CA VAL A 8 6.64 4.23 4.28
C VAL A 8 5.43 5.00 3.74
N VAL A 9 5.31 6.27 4.11
CA VAL A 9 4.33 7.18 3.51
C VAL A 9 4.96 7.80 2.26
N TYR A 10 4.36 7.62 1.08
CA TYR A 10 4.90 8.10 -0.19
C TYR A 10 3.91 8.99 -0.96
N SER A 11 4.01 10.30 -0.72
CA SER A 11 3.12 11.33 -1.22
C SER A 11 3.75 12.16 -2.36
N ASP A 12 2.91 12.71 -3.23
CA ASP A 12 3.26 13.71 -4.25
C ASP A 12 2.99 15.13 -3.75
N GLN A 13 2.66 15.30 -2.48
CA GLN A 13 2.55 16.61 -1.86
C GLN A 13 3.92 17.06 -1.35
N MET A 14 4.08 18.38 -1.20
CA MET A 14 5.30 18.95 -0.63
C MET A 14 5.46 18.53 0.83
N ASN A 15 6.71 18.39 1.27
CA ASN A 15 7.04 17.97 2.64
C ASN A 15 6.31 18.82 3.70
N MET A 16 6.21 20.15 3.49
CA MET A 16 5.49 21.07 4.38
C MET A 16 4.03 20.69 4.67
N TYR A 17 3.38 19.92 3.80
CA TYR A 17 2.02 19.41 4.02
C TYR A 17 2.03 17.99 4.60
N VAL A 18 2.98 17.15 4.18
CA VAL A 18 3.06 15.74 4.57
C VAL A 18 3.45 15.60 6.03
N ASP A 19 4.45 16.37 6.48
CA ASP A 19 5.02 16.20 7.82
C ASP A 19 4.01 16.50 8.94
N PRO A 20 3.29 17.65 8.95
CA PRO A 20 2.31 17.93 9.99
C PRO A 20 1.11 16.98 10.02
N VAL A 21 0.80 16.32 8.90
CA VAL A 21 -0.27 15.31 8.81
C VAL A 21 0.23 13.99 9.41
N CYS A 22 1.43 13.54 9.03
CA CYS A 22 2.02 12.32 9.57
C CYS A 22 2.26 12.42 11.08
N GLU A 23 2.69 13.58 11.59
CA GLU A 23 2.89 13.79 13.03
C GLU A 23 1.59 13.64 13.84
N ARG A 24 0.47 14.10 13.30
CA ARG A 24 -0.84 13.93 13.96
C ARG A 24 -1.37 12.50 13.85
N LEU A 25 -1.15 11.84 12.72
CA LEU A 25 -1.64 10.48 12.48
C LEU A 25 -0.81 9.41 13.20
N ASP A 26 0.47 9.67 13.45
CA ASP A 26 1.40 8.68 13.98
C ASP A 26 2.15 9.18 15.24
N PRO A 27 1.43 9.37 16.37
CA PRO A 27 2.03 9.81 17.62
C PRO A 27 3.00 8.80 18.23
N ASN A 28 2.95 7.54 17.77
CA ASN A 28 3.81 6.45 18.25
C ASN A 28 5.00 6.17 17.32
N HIS A 29 5.18 6.96 16.26
CA HIS A 29 6.30 6.85 15.32
C HIS A 29 6.45 5.48 14.64
N TYR A 30 5.34 4.87 14.22
CA TYR A 30 5.31 3.64 13.43
C TYR A 30 5.73 3.82 11.96
N ILE A 31 5.60 5.02 11.39
CA ILE A 31 6.04 5.36 10.04
C ILE A 31 7.56 5.50 10.04
N ARG A 32 8.25 4.65 9.28
CA ARG A 32 9.71 4.63 9.23
C ARG A 32 10.29 5.73 8.34
N TYR A 33 9.67 5.96 7.18
CA TYR A 33 10.10 6.99 6.24
C TYR A 33 8.90 7.76 5.67
N ARG A 34 9.13 9.04 5.39
CA ARG A 34 8.18 9.94 4.74
C ARG A 34 8.83 10.44 3.46
N LEU A 35 8.29 10.02 2.32
CA LEU A 35 8.72 10.42 1.00
C LEU A 35 7.67 11.38 0.44
N SER A 36 8.10 12.60 0.12
CA SER A 36 7.25 13.67 -0.42
C SER A 36 7.51 13.86 -1.93
N ARG A 37 6.92 14.90 -2.53
CA ARG A 37 7.04 15.21 -3.97
C ARG A 37 8.46 15.12 -4.52
N GLY A 38 9.46 15.59 -3.78
CA GLY A 38 10.87 15.57 -4.21
C GLY A 38 11.44 14.16 -4.43
N ALA A 39 10.83 13.13 -3.85
CA ALA A 39 11.22 11.73 -4.05
C ALA A 39 10.47 11.05 -5.21
N THR A 40 9.49 11.72 -5.84
CA THR A 40 8.74 11.16 -6.97
C THR A 40 9.46 11.39 -8.29
N LYS A 41 9.18 10.55 -9.29
CA LYS A 41 9.63 10.76 -10.67
C LYS A 41 8.59 11.63 -11.40
N TYR A 42 9.02 12.78 -11.92
CA TYR A 42 8.17 13.62 -12.77
C TYR A 42 8.35 13.22 -14.24
N GLN A 43 7.26 12.83 -14.89
CA GLN A 43 7.24 12.43 -16.29
C GLN A 43 5.89 12.79 -16.91
N ASP A 44 5.90 13.36 -18.12
CA ASP A 44 4.70 13.67 -18.91
C ASP A 44 3.63 14.47 -18.13
N GLY A 45 4.09 15.44 -17.34
CA GLY A 45 3.20 16.30 -16.55
C GLY A 45 2.72 15.69 -15.22
N LYS A 46 3.10 14.45 -14.90
CA LYS A 46 2.61 13.69 -13.75
C LYS A 46 3.73 13.20 -12.84
N HIS A 47 3.41 13.07 -11.55
CA HIS A 47 4.30 12.49 -10.55
C HIS A 47 4.00 11.00 -10.35
N TYR A 48 5.04 10.18 -10.46
CA TYR A 48 4.99 8.75 -10.24
C TYR A 48 5.86 8.31 -9.07
N ARG A 49 5.44 7.26 -8.37
CA ARG A 49 6.19 6.59 -7.33
C ARG A 49 7.00 5.50 -8.01
N ASP A 50 8.31 5.67 -8.01
CA ASP A 50 9.24 4.69 -8.56
C ASP A 50 9.73 3.80 -7.41
N LEU A 51 9.04 2.68 -7.19
CA LEU A 51 9.34 1.73 -6.12
C LEU A 51 10.73 1.10 -6.29
N SER A 52 11.28 1.07 -7.51
CA SER A 52 12.65 0.58 -7.78
C SER A 52 13.73 1.44 -7.09
N LYS A 53 13.40 2.69 -6.71
CA LYS A 53 14.30 3.62 -6.03
C LYS A 53 14.28 3.53 -4.52
N LEU A 54 13.46 2.64 -3.95
CA LEU A 54 13.35 2.47 -2.50
C LEU A 54 14.53 1.70 -1.89
N ASN A 55 15.44 1.15 -2.71
CA ASN A 55 16.52 0.27 -2.26
C ASN A 55 16.00 -0.85 -1.34
N ARG A 56 14.94 -1.51 -1.81
CA ARG A 56 14.30 -2.67 -1.19
C ARG A 56 14.09 -3.72 -2.25
N ASP A 57 14.06 -4.98 -1.82
CA ASP A 57 13.74 -6.10 -2.71
C ASP A 57 12.32 -5.94 -3.27
N PRO A 58 12.13 -5.78 -4.60
CA PRO A 58 10.81 -5.62 -5.20
C PRO A 58 9.85 -6.77 -4.91
N ALA A 59 10.37 -7.97 -4.63
CA ALA A 59 9.57 -9.14 -4.26
C ALA A 59 8.88 -8.98 -2.88
N LYS A 60 9.23 -7.95 -2.11
CA LYS A 60 8.76 -7.70 -0.73
C LYS A 60 8.12 -6.33 -0.54
N ILE A 61 7.76 -5.65 -1.63
CA ILE A 61 7.13 -4.32 -1.59
C ILE A 61 5.64 -4.44 -1.92
N LEU A 62 4.80 -3.82 -1.09
CA LEU A 62 3.39 -3.58 -1.36
C LEU A 62 3.14 -2.07 -1.43
N TYR A 63 2.51 -1.61 -2.51
CA TYR A 63 2.11 -0.21 -2.68
C TYR A 63 0.59 -0.07 -2.58
N VAL A 64 0.13 0.36 -1.41
CA VAL A 64 -1.31 0.55 -1.12
C VAL A 64 -1.71 1.98 -1.45
N SER A 65 -2.67 2.17 -2.36
CA SER A 65 -3.15 3.49 -2.75
C SER A 65 -4.50 3.41 -3.47
N ALA A 66 -5.33 4.45 -3.32
CA ALA A 66 -6.56 4.60 -4.09
C ALA A 66 -6.32 4.80 -5.60
N HIS A 67 -5.09 5.18 -5.96
CA HIS A 67 -4.65 5.42 -7.33
C HIS A 67 -3.40 4.59 -7.66
N ALA A 68 -3.30 3.38 -7.08
CA ALA A 68 -2.05 2.60 -7.09
C ALA A 68 -1.54 2.34 -8.52
N PHE A 69 -2.42 1.93 -9.43
CA PHE A 69 -2.05 1.64 -10.82
C PHE A 69 -1.72 2.89 -11.63
N GLU A 70 -2.36 4.03 -11.36
CA GLU A 70 -2.11 5.26 -12.11
C GLU A 70 -0.89 6.04 -11.60
N SER A 71 -0.47 5.80 -10.36
CA SER A 71 0.56 6.59 -9.68
C SER A 71 1.87 5.84 -9.41
N SER A 72 1.94 4.53 -9.68
CA SER A 72 3.15 3.71 -9.55
C SER A 72 3.78 3.40 -10.92
N LEU A 73 5.09 3.21 -10.96
CA LEU A 73 5.80 2.65 -12.12
C LEU A 73 5.92 1.12 -12.09
N GLN A 74 5.58 0.50 -10.97
CA GLN A 74 5.62 -0.96 -10.77
C GLN A 74 4.21 -1.45 -10.41
N PRO A 75 3.29 -1.58 -11.40
CA PRO A 75 1.91 -1.98 -11.18
C PRO A 75 1.77 -3.37 -10.53
N GLU A 76 2.76 -4.24 -10.68
CA GLU A 76 2.81 -5.58 -10.10
C GLU A 76 2.96 -5.58 -8.57
N ASN A 77 3.35 -4.45 -7.98
CA ASN A 77 3.42 -4.26 -6.53
C ASN A 77 2.18 -3.53 -5.96
N CYS A 78 1.23 -3.15 -6.81
CA CYS A 78 0.12 -2.30 -6.43
C CYS A 78 -1.02 -3.08 -5.75
N VAL A 79 -1.52 -2.51 -4.66
CA VAL A 79 -2.73 -2.92 -3.96
C VAL A 79 -3.72 -1.75 -4.03
N PRO A 80 -4.63 -1.73 -5.01
CA PRO A 80 -5.64 -0.69 -5.10
C PRO A 80 -6.62 -0.82 -3.92
N ILE A 81 -7.03 0.32 -3.36
CA ILE A 81 -8.09 0.38 -2.35
C ILE A 81 -9.16 1.39 -2.75
N LYS A 82 -10.35 1.29 -2.17
CA LYS A 82 -11.42 2.28 -2.37
C LYS A 82 -10.91 3.69 -1.95
N PRO A 83 -11.10 4.74 -2.78
CA PRO A 83 -10.85 6.10 -2.35
C PRO A 83 -11.76 6.49 -1.19
N TYR A 84 -11.17 7.03 -0.13
CA TYR A 84 -11.91 7.57 1.01
C TYR A 84 -12.60 8.90 0.63
N LYS A 85 -13.91 9.00 0.82
CA LYS A 85 -14.74 10.17 0.51
C LYS A 85 -15.53 10.65 1.73
N LEU A 86 -14.90 10.58 2.91
CA LEU A 86 -15.47 11.03 4.19
C LEU A 86 -16.67 10.21 4.69
N GLU A 87 -16.83 8.98 4.20
CA GLU A 87 -17.87 8.07 4.70
C GLU A 87 -17.52 7.57 6.10
N THR A 88 -18.51 7.54 7.00
CA THR A 88 -18.31 7.14 8.41
C THR A 88 -18.28 5.62 8.60
N ASP A 89 -18.79 4.86 7.65
CA ASP A 89 -18.84 3.41 7.60
C ASP A 89 -17.75 2.80 6.70
N ASP A 90 -16.77 3.61 6.27
CA ASP A 90 -15.66 3.11 5.47
C ASP A 90 -14.77 2.15 6.27
N THR A 91 -14.62 0.95 5.73
CA THR A 91 -13.88 -0.16 6.35
C THR A 91 -12.73 -0.64 5.46
N ALA A 92 -12.40 0.05 4.37
CA ALA A 92 -11.49 -0.46 3.34
C ALA A 92 -10.09 -0.82 3.89
N LEU A 93 -9.57 0.00 4.81
CA LEU A 93 -8.28 -0.29 5.47
C LEU A 93 -8.37 -1.41 6.50
N LEU A 94 -9.52 -1.57 7.17
CA LEU A 94 -9.76 -2.65 8.12
C LEU A 94 -9.90 -3.99 7.41
N ASP A 95 -10.62 -4.02 6.29
CA ASP A 95 -10.83 -5.22 5.48
C ASP A 95 -9.52 -5.73 4.85
N LEU A 96 -8.53 -4.85 4.66
CA LEU A 96 -7.21 -5.21 4.14
C LEU A 96 -6.30 -5.88 5.19
N ILE A 97 -6.58 -5.70 6.50
CA ILE A 97 -5.75 -6.22 7.59
C ILE A 97 -5.52 -7.74 7.48
N PRO A 98 -6.54 -8.60 7.30
CA PRO A 98 -6.35 -10.05 7.24
C PRO A 98 -5.40 -10.50 6.14
N PHE A 99 -5.48 -9.88 4.95
CA PHE A 99 -4.56 -10.14 3.85
C PHE A 99 -3.12 -9.77 4.23
N LEU A 100 -2.91 -8.57 4.79
CA LEU A 100 -1.58 -8.12 5.19
C LEU A 100 -0.99 -8.99 6.31
N GLU A 101 -1.80 -9.46 7.26
CA GLU A 101 -1.33 -10.41 8.28
C GLU A 101 -0.96 -11.76 7.68
N TYR A 102 -1.78 -12.27 6.75
CA TYR A 102 -1.50 -13.52 6.07
C TYR A 102 -0.18 -13.45 5.30
N VAL A 103 0.04 -12.39 4.52
CA VAL A 103 1.30 -12.18 3.79
C VAL A 103 2.49 -12.11 4.74
N ALA A 104 2.39 -11.38 5.85
CA ALA A 104 3.47 -11.26 6.82
C ALA A 104 3.83 -12.62 7.46
N ARG A 105 2.82 -13.40 7.82
CA ARG A 105 3.01 -14.71 8.50
C ARG A 105 3.54 -15.78 7.55
N ASN A 106 3.04 -15.83 6.32
CA ASN A 106 3.44 -16.85 5.35
C ASN A 106 4.70 -16.47 4.57
N SER A 107 5.05 -15.18 4.52
CA SER A 107 6.27 -14.66 3.89
C SER A 107 6.52 -15.27 2.50
N PRO A 108 5.63 -15.02 1.52
CA PRO A 108 5.80 -15.56 0.17
C PRO A 108 7.14 -15.14 -0.42
N ALA A 109 7.75 -16.01 -1.23
CA ALA A 109 9.02 -15.71 -1.88
C ALA A 109 8.95 -14.46 -2.78
N ASP A 110 7.80 -14.25 -3.43
CA ASP A 110 7.52 -13.06 -4.22
C ASP A 110 6.06 -12.64 -4.09
N ILE A 111 5.84 -11.46 -3.50
CA ILE A 111 4.51 -10.91 -3.28
C ILE A 111 3.76 -10.62 -4.59
N ARG A 112 4.47 -10.36 -5.68
CA ARG A 112 3.88 -10.01 -6.98
C ARG A 112 3.10 -11.19 -7.56
N GLN A 113 3.56 -12.42 -7.32
CA GLN A 113 2.85 -13.64 -7.73
C GLN A 113 1.53 -13.79 -6.95
N VAL A 114 1.55 -13.48 -5.66
CA VAL A 114 0.35 -13.48 -4.83
C VAL A 114 -0.64 -12.43 -5.36
N LEU A 115 -0.20 -11.19 -5.59
CA LEU A 115 -1.04 -10.12 -6.13
C LEU A 115 -1.59 -10.45 -7.52
N GLN A 116 -0.80 -11.11 -8.38
CA GLN A 116 -1.24 -11.53 -9.70
C GLN A 116 -2.46 -12.47 -9.63
N SER A 117 -2.56 -13.33 -8.61
CA SER A 117 -3.71 -14.23 -8.41
C SER A 117 -5.03 -13.53 -8.11
N TYR A 118 -4.99 -12.23 -7.80
CA TYR A 118 -6.17 -11.39 -7.57
C TYR A 118 -6.64 -10.69 -8.85
N GLU A 119 -5.89 -10.77 -9.96
CA GLU A 119 -6.30 -10.22 -11.27
C GLU A 119 -6.75 -8.74 -11.22
N ARG A 120 -6.12 -7.93 -10.37
CA ARG A 120 -6.48 -6.51 -10.12
C ARG A 120 -7.88 -6.29 -9.52
N LYS A 121 -8.51 -7.33 -8.98
CA LYS A 121 -9.73 -7.22 -8.17
C LYS A 121 -9.39 -6.60 -6.80
N ASP A 122 -10.44 -6.31 -6.04
CA ASP A 122 -10.33 -5.89 -4.65
C ASP A 122 -9.71 -7.04 -3.82
N VAL A 123 -8.46 -6.83 -3.40
CA VAL A 123 -7.66 -7.84 -2.67
C VAL A 123 -8.30 -8.18 -1.33
N ALA A 124 -8.86 -7.20 -0.63
CA ALA A 124 -9.46 -7.40 0.67
C ALA A 124 -10.72 -8.26 0.56
N LYS A 125 -11.63 -7.89 -0.35
CA LYS A 125 -12.88 -8.62 -0.59
C LYS A 125 -12.62 -10.06 -1.03
N GLU A 126 -11.78 -10.24 -2.04
CA GLU A 126 -11.46 -11.57 -2.59
C GLU A 126 -10.75 -12.46 -1.55
N PHE A 127 -9.84 -11.91 -0.75
CA PHE A 127 -9.17 -12.68 0.31
C PHE A 127 -10.17 -13.17 1.38
N LEU A 128 -11.13 -12.32 1.77
CA LEU A 128 -12.18 -12.68 2.71
C LEU A 128 -13.13 -13.74 2.15
N GLU A 129 -13.48 -13.66 0.86
CA GLU A 129 -14.32 -14.66 0.18
C GLU A 129 -13.61 -16.02 0.11
N ARG A 130 -12.35 -16.06 -0.37
CA ARG A 130 -11.53 -17.28 -0.40
C ARG A 130 -11.37 -17.89 0.99
N SER A 131 -11.12 -17.07 2.01
CA SER A 131 -10.92 -17.56 3.38
C SER A 131 -12.17 -18.22 3.96
N LYS A 132 -13.38 -17.78 3.56
CA LYS A 132 -14.64 -18.41 3.96
C LYS A 132 -14.86 -19.75 3.25
N GLU A 133 -14.45 -19.87 1.99
CA GLU A 133 -14.54 -21.12 1.22
C GLU A 133 -13.63 -22.20 1.80
N TYR A 134 -12.40 -21.86 2.20
CA TYR A 134 -11.47 -22.81 2.83
C TYR A 134 -11.90 -23.28 4.24
N GLN A 135 -12.84 -22.56 4.88
CA GLN A 135 -13.37 -22.92 6.21
C GLN A 135 -14.64 -23.77 6.15
N ARG A 136 -15.17 -24.06 4.96
CA ARG A 136 -16.30 -24.98 4.74
C ARG A 136 -15.82 -26.37 4.37
#